data_AF-A0A847J3K3-F1
#
_entry.id   AF-A0A847J3K3-F1
#
_cell.length_a   1.000
_cell.length_b   1.000
_cell.length_c   1.000
_cell.angle_alpha   90.00
_cell.angle_beta   90.00
_cell.angle_gamma   90.00
#
_symmetry.space_group_name_H-M   'P 1'
#
loop_
_entity.id
_entity.type
_entity.pdbx_description
1 polymer ?
#
loop_
_entity_poly.entity_id
_entity_poly.type
_entity_poly.pdbx_seq_one_letter_code
_entity_poly.pdbx_strand_id
1 'polypeptide(L)'
;MTKREPNRKRPIRKTARFTAAELAEIKRQQLEAGYNQFSAFARYRLFNSPIFNVILIDGNAMLPRIRKVGDQLNQITHAVNLTGTVSKEQVGAVKELVGQLSKVLKEHLLQDAKFEASLARSLNPSSKK
;
A
#
# COMPACT_ATOMS: atom_id res chain seq x y z
N MET A 1 -24.26 -19.53 -40.40
CA MET A 1 -25.50 -18.85 -39.93
C MET A 1 -25.20 -18.09 -38.65
N THR A 2 -24.83 -16.81 -38.74
CA THR A 2 -24.64 -15.94 -37.57
C THR A 2 -26.02 -15.54 -37.04
N LYS A 3 -26.53 -16.33 -36.09
CA LYS A 3 -27.77 -16.07 -35.37
C LYS A 3 -27.64 -14.68 -34.72
N ARG A 4 -28.42 -13.70 -35.19
CA ARG A 4 -28.51 -12.38 -34.56
C ARG A 4 -29.05 -12.61 -33.15
N GLU A 5 -28.18 -12.48 -32.16
CA GLU A 5 -28.55 -12.51 -30.75
C GLU A 5 -29.55 -11.35 -30.51
N PRO A 6 -30.74 -11.61 -29.96
CA PRO A 6 -31.74 -10.57 -29.69
C PRO A 6 -31.11 -9.48 -28.82
N ASN A 7 -31.46 -8.21 -29.05
CA ASN A 7 -30.85 -7.02 -28.42
C ASN A 7 -30.57 -7.20 -26.91
N ARG A 8 -29.39 -7.75 -26.58
CA ARG A 8 -29.05 -8.11 -25.19
C ARG A 8 -28.61 -6.84 -24.49
N LYS A 9 -29.11 -6.63 -23.27
CA LYS A 9 -28.63 -5.56 -22.38
C LYS A 9 -27.10 -5.54 -22.19
N ARG A 10 -26.42 -6.68 -22.39
CA ARG A 10 -24.96 -6.84 -22.29
C ARG A 10 -24.44 -7.66 -23.49
N PRO A 11 -24.09 -7.03 -24.62
CA PRO A 11 -23.74 -7.73 -25.85
C PRO A 11 -22.27 -8.20 -25.90
N ILE A 12 -21.37 -7.58 -25.11
CA ILE A 12 -19.93 -7.85 -25.16
C ILE A 12 -19.59 -9.07 -24.28
N ARG A 13 -18.85 -10.04 -24.85
CA ARG A 13 -18.35 -11.23 -24.14
C ARG A 13 -16.83 -11.16 -23.99
N LYS A 14 -16.34 -11.44 -22.79
CA LYS A 14 -14.93 -11.69 -22.47
C LYS A 14 -14.80 -13.10 -21.88
N THR A 15 -13.73 -13.81 -22.18
CA THR A 15 -13.51 -15.20 -21.75
C THR A 15 -12.18 -15.35 -21.02
N ALA A 16 -12.17 -16.18 -19.97
CA ALA A 16 -10.98 -16.59 -19.24
C ALA A 16 -11.01 -18.12 -19.08
N ARG A 17 -9.83 -18.75 -19.05
CA ARG A 17 -9.67 -20.19 -18.78
C ARG A 17 -9.22 -20.36 -17.34
N PHE A 18 -9.74 -21.39 -16.67
CA PHE A 18 -9.43 -21.71 -15.28
C PHE A 18 -9.12 -23.20 -15.14
N THR A 19 -8.26 -23.53 -14.19
CA THR A 19 -8.06 -24.89 -13.69
C THR A 19 -9.24 -25.32 -12.82
N ALA A 20 -9.34 -26.62 -12.53
CA ALA A 20 -10.39 -27.14 -11.64
C ALA A 20 -10.31 -26.57 -10.22
N ALA A 21 -9.09 -26.35 -9.71
CA ALA A 21 -8.86 -25.78 -8.39
C ALA A 21 -9.32 -24.31 -8.31
N GLU A 22 -8.96 -23.49 -9.30
CA GLU A 22 -9.42 -22.10 -9.37
C GLU A 22 -10.94 -22.01 -9.49
N LEU A 23 -11.57 -22.92 -10.26
CA LEU A 23 -13.03 -22.95 -10.40
C LEU A 23 -13.72 -23.31 -9.08
N ALA A 24 -13.16 -24.24 -8.30
CA ALA A 24 -13.69 -24.62 -6.99
C ALA A 24 -13.65 -23.44 -6.02
N GLU A 25 -12.53 -22.70 -6.00
CA GLU A 25 -12.37 -21.52 -5.16
C GLU A 25 -13.31 -20.39 -5.56
N ILE A 26 -13.46 -20.13 -6.87
CA ILE A 26 -14.41 -19.13 -7.37
C ILE A 26 -15.85 -19.51 -6.97
N LYS A 27 -16.23 -20.79 -7.06
CA LYS A 27 -17.56 -21.24 -6.64
C LYS A 27 -17.78 -21.04 -5.14
N ARG A 28 -16.78 -21.32 -4.31
CA ARG A 28 -16.83 -21.06 -2.85
C ARG A 28 -17.09 -19.57 -2.58
N GLN A 29 -16.28 -18.69 -3.19
CA GLN A 29 -16.45 -17.24 -3.03
C GLN A 29 -17.79 -16.73 -3.58
N GLN A 30 -18.28 -17.34 -4.67
CA GLN A 30 -19.57 -17.01 -5.25
C GLN A 30 -20.71 -17.32 -4.26
N LEU A 31 -20.67 -18.49 -3.62
CA LEU A 31 -21.64 -18.92 -2.62
C LEU A 31 -21.60 -18.03 -1.37
N GLU A 32 -20.40 -17.72 -0.86
CA GLU A 32 -20.21 -16.83 0.29
C GLU A 32 -20.75 -15.43 0.04
N ALA A 33 -20.62 -14.94 -1.18
CA ALA A 33 -21.15 -13.64 -1.59
C ALA A 33 -22.66 -13.68 -1.94
N GLY A 34 -23.33 -14.84 -1.86
CA GLY A 34 -24.76 -14.99 -2.10
C GLY A 34 -25.20 -14.92 -3.57
N TYR A 35 -24.29 -15.16 -4.52
CA TYR A 35 -24.61 -15.06 -5.95
C TYR A 35 -24.98 -16.42 -6.55
N ASN A 36 -26.15 -16.50 -7.21
CA ASN A 36 -26.59 -17.72 -7.89
C ASN A 36 -25.94 -17.90 -9.27
N GLN A 37 -25.52 -16.81 -9.92
CA GLN A 37 -24.95 -16.82 -11.27
C GLN A 37 -23.52 -16.30 -11.29
N PHE A 38 -22.62 -17.09 -11.87
CA PHE A 38 -21.22 -16.70 -12.08
C PHE A 38 -21.10 -15.38 -12.85
N SER A 39 -21.95 -15.13 -13.85
CA SER A 39 -21.90 -13.90 -14.66
C SER A 39 -22.23 -12.63 -13.88
N ALA A 40 -23.04 -12.73 -12.82
CA ALA A 40 -23.34 -11.62 -11.92
C ALA A 40 -22.19 -11.41 -10.93
N PHE A 41 -21.71 -12.50 -10.33
CA PHE A 41 -20.57 -12.50 -9.42
C PHE A 41 -19.30 -11.95 -10.09
N ALA A 42 -18.94 -12.44 -11.27
CA ALA A 42 -17.74 -12.02 -11.99
C ALA A 42 -17.78 -10.53 -12.34
N ARG A 43 -18.95 -10.01 -12.78
CA ARG A 43 -19.10 -8.56 -13.02
C ARG A 43 -18.96 -7.77 -11.73
N TYR A 44 -19.62 -8.19 -10.65
CA TYR A 44 -19.49 -7.51 -9.36
C TYR A 44 -18.04 -7.47 -8.90
N ARG A 45 -17.34 -8.61 -8.93
CA ARG A 45 -15.92 -8.68 -8.58
C ARG A 45 -15.04 -7.81 -9.48
N LEU A 46 -15.22 -7.84 -10.79
CA LEU A 46 -14.41 -7.03 -11.72
C LEU A 46 -14.60 -5.51 -11.53
N PHE A 47 -15.79 -5.05 -11.13
CA PHE A 47 -16.04 -3.63 -10.87
C PHE A 47 -15.67 -3.18 -9.47
N ASN A 48 -15.82 -4.05 -8.47
CA ASN A 48 -15.70 -3.67 -7.05
C ASN A 48 -14.43 -4.21 -6.38
N SER A 49 -13.63 -5.03 -7.06
CA SER A 49 -12.35 -5.47 -6.50
C SER A 49 -11.43 -4.26 -6.38
N PRO A 50 -10.98 -3.90 -5.18
CA PRO A 50 -10.04 -2.81 -5.03
C PRO A 50 -8.73 -3.20 -5.71
N ILE A 51 -8.23 -2.33 -6.58
CA ILE A 51 -6.86 -2.42 -7.11
C ILE A 51 -6.02 -1.50 -6.24
N PHE A 52 -5.20 -2.09 -5.38
CA PHE A 52 -4.29 -1.33 -4.53
C PHE A 52 -2.97 -1.11 -5.26
N ASN A 53 -2.58 0.16 -5.42
CA ASN A 53 -1.21 0.49 -5.77
C ASN A 53 -0.41 0.58 -4.48
N VAL A 54 0.27 -0.51 -4.12
CA VAL A 54 1.07 -0.58 -2.91
C VAL A 54 2.44 0.04 -3.20
N ILE A 55 2.57 1.34 -2.92
CA ILE A 55 3.88 1.99 -2.85
C ILE A 55 4.33 1.87 -1.40
N LEU A 56 5.18 0.87 -1.14
CA LEU A 56 5.54 0.44 0.22
C LEU A 56 6.28 1.48 1.06
N ILE A 57 6.77 2.57 0.46
CA ILE A 57 7.26 3.84 1.06
C ILE A 57 7.79 4.61 -0.17
N ASP A 58 7.49 5.91 -0.30
CA ASP A 58 8.20 6.75 -1.28
C ASP A 58 9.64 6.97 -0.79
N GLY A 59 10.49 5.97 -1.03
CA GLY A 59 11.90 5.98 -0.65
C GLY A 59 12.64 7.19 -1.25
N ASN A 60 12.18 7.71 -2.39
CA ASN A 60 12.77 8.88 -3.01
C ASN A 60 12.57 10.15 -2.16
N ALA A 61 11.48 10.24 -1.39
CA ALA A 61 11.21 11.38 -0.52
C ALA A 61 11.87 11.25 0.87
N MET A 62 12.04 10.03 1.38
CA MET A 62 12.58 9.77 2.73
C MET A 62 14.11 9.66 2.76
N LEU A 63 14.69 8.90 1.81
CA LEU A 63 16.12 8.57 1.81
C LEU A 63 17.03 9.82 1.78
N PRO A 64 16.74 10.89 1.01
CA PRO A 64 17.58 12.09 1.04
C PRO A 64 17.60 12.78 2.40
N ARG A 65 16.48 12.76 3.14
CA ARG A 65 16.37 13.39 4.46
C ARG A 65 17.13 12.62 5.52
N ILE A 66 17.03 11.29 5.51
CA ILE A 66 17.80 10.42 6.40
C ILE A 66 19.29 10.53 6.09
N ARG A 67 19.67 10.55 4.81
CA ARG A 67 21.05 10.71 4.38
C ARG A 67 21.66 12.00 4.89
N LYS A 68 20.92 13.13 4.79
CA LYS A 68 21.36 14.41 5.34
C LYS A 68 21.66 14.36 6.84
N VAL A 69 20.79 13.70 7.62
CA VAL A 69 21.03 13.50 9.06
C VAL A 69 22.29 12.66 9.30
N GLY A 70 22.49 11.60 8.50
CA GLY A 70 23.69 10.76 8.55
C GLY A 70 24.98 11.54 8.23
N ASP A 71 24.96 12.37 7.19
CA ASP A 71 26.11 13.19 6.79
C ASP A 71 26.49 14.19 7.89
N GLN A 72 25.50 14.84 8.52
CA GLN A 72 25.73 15.77 9.63
C GLN A 72 26.26 15.07 10.88
N LEU A 73 25.75 13.88 11.20
CA LEU A 73 26.29 13.06 12.29
C LEU A 73 27.74 12.66 12.01
N ASN A 74 28.06 12.28 10.77
CA ASN A 74 29.40 11.89 10.38
C ASN A 74 30.40 13.06 10.51
N GLN A 75 29.98 14.29 10.19
CA GLN A 75 30.80 15.48 10.41
C GLN A 75 31.12 15.70 11.89
N ILE A 76 30.14 15.52 12.78
CA ILE A 76 30.35 15.62 14.23
C ILE A 76 31.34 14.54 14.69
N THR A 77 31.19 13.31 14.23
CA THR A 77 32.11 12.20 14.55
C THR A 77 33.53 12.51 14.09
N HIS A 78 33.71 12.99 12.86
CA HIS A 78 35.03 13.39 12.37
C HIS A 78 35.63 14.54 13.19
N ALA A 79 34.83 15.55 13.55
CA ALA A 79 35.30 16.66 14.37
C ALA A 79 35.76 16.18 15.76
N VAL A 80 34.97 15.33 16.43
CA VAL A 80 35.32 14.73 17.73
C VAL A 80 36.58 13.86 17.62
N ASN A 81 36.71 13.06 16.57
CA ASN A 81 37.89 12.21 16.36
C ASN A 81 39.17 13.04 16.13
N LEU A 82 39.05 14.23 15.53
CA LEU A 82 40.18 15.15 15.32
C LEU A 82 40.55 15.93 16.57
N THR A 83 39.57 16.41 17.35
CA THR A 83 39.81 17.20 18.56
C THR A 83 40.05 16.36 19.81
N GLY A 84 39.75 15.06 19.77
CA GLY A 84 39.87 14.14 20.90
C GLY A 84 38.97 14.48 22.10
N THR A 85 38.07 15.45 21.94
CA THR A 85 37.25 16.03 23.01
C THR A 85 35.85 16.29 22.48
N VAL A 86 34.86 16.00 23.32
CA VAL A 86 33.44 16.21 23.00
C VAL A 86 32.99 17.52 23.61
N SER A 87 32.50 18.44 22.77
CA SER A 87 31.98 19.74 23.20
C SER A 87 30.50 19.64 23.58
N LYS A 88 30.03 20.57 24.43
CA LYS A 88 28.61 20.65 24.83
C LYS A 88 27.71 20.94 23.61
N GLU A 89 28.22 21.75 22.68
CA GLU A 89 27.54 22.10 21.43
C GLU A 89 27.36 20.87 20.54
N GLN A 90 28.37 20.00 20.44
CA GLN A 90 28.29 18.75 19.67
C GLN A 90 27.24 17.80 20.24
N VAL A 91 27.14 17.68 21.57
CA VAL A 91 26.10 16.87 22.23
C VAL A 91 24.70 17.45 21.97
N GLY A 92 24.57 18.78 21.97
CA GLY A 92 23.33 19.47 21.59
C GLY A 92 22.93 19.17 20.15
N ALA A 93 23.87 19.30 19.21
CA ALA A 93 23.65 19.03 17.79
C ALA A 93 23.23 17.57 17.53
N VAL A 94 23.84 16.59 18.21
CA VAL A 94 23.43 15.19 18.09
C VAL A 94 22.00 14.98 18.59
N LYS A 95 21.60 15.60 19.71
CA LYS A 95 20.22 15.52 20.21
C LYS A 95 19.21 16.09 19.21
N GLU A 96 19.54 17.21 18.57
CA GLU A 96 18.70 17.80 17.52
C GLU A 96 18.59 16.89 16.30
N LEU A 97 19.70 16.28 15.85
CA LEU A 97 19.70 15.32 14.74
C LEU A 97 18.83 14.09 15.03
N VAL A 98 18.88 13.55 16.26
CA VAL A 98 17.99 12.46 16.70
C VAL A 98 16.53 12.89 16.67
N GLY A 99 16.23 14.13 17.08
CA GLY A 99 14.90 14.71 17.00
C GLY A 99 14.40 14.82 15.55
N GLN A 100 15.25 15.29 14.64
CA GLN A 100 14.95 15.40 13.21
C GLN A 100 14.70 14.01 12.57
N LEU A 101 15.53 13.02 12.90
CA LEU A 101 15.33 11.64 12.44
C LEU A 101 14.01 11.06 12.94
N SER A 102 13.70 11.26 14.24
CA SER A 102 12.43 10.81 14.82
C SER A 102 11.22 11.45 14.14
N LYS A 103 11.31 12.73 13.77
CA LYS A 103 10.25 13.45 13.05
C LYS A 103 10.03 12.88 11.65
N VAL A 104 11.10 12.70 10.86
CA VAL A 104 11.01 12.15 9.50
C VAL A 104 10.41 10.74 9.53
N LEU A 105 10.86 9.89 10.46
CA LEU A 105 10.32 8.54 10.60
C LEU A 105 8.85 8.55 11.00
N LYS A 106 8.44 9.39 11.97
CA LYS A 106 7.03 9.50 12.37
C LYS A 106 6.13 10.01 11.25
N GLU A 107 6.57 11.00 10.48
CA GLU A 107 5.79 11.54 9.36
C GLU A 107 5.48 10.48 8.31
N HIS A 108 6.46 9.65 7.96
CA HIS A 108 6.28 8.55 7.01
C HIS A 108 5.49 7.37 7.61
N LEU A 109 5.78 6.97 8.85
CA LEU A 109 5.06 5.85 9.50
C LEU A 109 3.59 6.18 9.79
N LEU A 110 3.25 7.45 10.02
CA LEU A 110 1.86 7.91 10.15
C LEU A 110 1.10 7.90 8.83
N GLN A 111 1.79 8.05 7.69
CA GLN A 111 1.17 7.88 6.37
C GLN A 111 0.82 6.41 6.13
N ASP A 112 1.70 5.49 6.54
CA ASP A 112 1.44 4.04 6.47
C ASP A 112 0.24 3.65 7.32
N ALA A 113 0.14 4.14 8.57
CA ALA A 113 -1.02 3.85 9.42
C ALA A 113 -2.37 4.34 8.84
N LYS A 114 -2.37 5.49 8.14
CA LYS A 114 -3.56 6.00 7.43
C LYS A 114 -3.89 5.15 6.21
N PHE A 115 -2.88 4.67 5.50
CA PHE A 115 -3.03 3.73 4.40
C PHE A 115 -3.62 2.40 4.90
N GLU A 116 -3.07 1.81 5.95
CA GLU A 116 -3.58 0.59 6.59
C GLU A 116 -5.03 0.76 7.08
N ALA A 117 -5.36 1.91 7.68
CA ALA A 117 -6.74 2.22 8.08
C ALA A 117 -7.69 2.41 6.87
N SER A 118 -7.18 2.85 5.72
CA SER A 118 -7.94 2.94 4.46
C SER A 118 -8.11 1.56 3.80
N LEU A 119 -7.08 0.72 3.88
CA LEU A 119 -7.09 -0.68 3.45
C LEU A 119 -8.13 -1.48 4.24
N ALA A 120 -8.09 -1.39 5.57
CA ALA A 120 -9.05 -2.04 6.46
C ALA A 120 -10.51 -1.62 6.16
N ARG A 121 -10.74 -0.33 5.85
CA ARG A 121 -12.06 0.18 5.44
C ARG A 121 -12.51 -0.35 4.09
N SER A 122 -11.59 -0.46 3.13
CA SER A 122 -11.90 -0.94 1.77
C SER A 122 -12.12 -2.45 1.71
N LEU A 123 -11.46 -3.20 2.60
CA LEU A 123 -11.60 -4.65 2.72
C LEU A 123 -12.84 -5.09 3.52
N ASN A 124 -13.43 -4.20 4.33
CA ASN A 124 -14.67 -4.46 5.08
C ASN A 124 -15.86 -3.61 4.57
N PRO A 125 -16.44 -3.91 3.40
CA PRO A 125 -17.70 -3.31 2.97
C PRO A 125 -18.89 -4.04 3.60
N SER A 126 -18.95 -4.18 4.92
CA SER A 126 -20.16 -4.65 5.60
C SER A 126 -20.81 -3.50 6.35
N SER A 127 -21.63 -2.74 5.62
CA SER A 127 -22.85 -2.10 6.14
C SER A 127 -23.47 -1.19 5.07
N LYS A 128 -23.92 -1.76 3.95
CA LYS A 128 -25.12 -1.24 3.29
C LYS A 128 -25.97 -2.44 2.89
N LYS A 129 -26.91 -2.76 3.80
CA LYS A 129 -28.14 -3.47 3.48
C LYS A 129 -28.86 -2.76 2.34
#